data_AF-R2QLG2-F1
#
_entry.id   AF-R2QLG2-F1
#
_cell.length_a   1.000
_cell.length_b   1.000
_cell.length_c   1.000
_cell.angle_alpha   90.00
_cell.angle_beta   90.00
_cell.angle_gamma   90.00
#
_symmetry.space_group_name_H-M   'P 1'
#
loop_
_entity.id
_entity.type
_entity.pdbx_description
1 polymer ?
#
loop_
_entity_poly.entity_id
_entity_poly.type
_entity_poly.pdbx_seq_one_letter_code
_entity_poly.pdbx_strand_id
1 'polypeptide(L)'
;MIKNKLYLSSLLLMGLLVSGNVSAEERTPEAGNTMQNEQQVEKQAQSDGLEQTAVQQKDNQAQAEIQDKVEQAKAAAKEKNAQIDSALMGGENESGSYYLPDGTEHSDLNKTDSSNETNLFDLELYSLPTVSAANANLPTKSFVDIASYNGNVSVADFQKMKSYGVKGVVVKLTEGTSYQNPYAPTQIANAKAAGLKVSAYHYSWFTSDESARAEANYFAAYANRIGLAKSTVMVNDIEAPGIVNQGNHTNDSASFADQLHRLGYGNVRHYASYGWLSNGLLNGNTLGNKNIWVAAYPYNLSADNYYTAYGAWQWSSLVTFPSVNGTFDVSADYTGIFQADTSEGSNPGTSPVGTDAMYRLYNPNSGEHFYTRDNNEKNNLTQAGWRYEGVAWNAPQNGNPVYRMYNPNAGDHHYTLNTSERDSLKKAGWRYEGISWYSGGGQLLYRLYNPNARTGTHHYTLNTNERDNLTQVGWRYEGVAWYGK
;
A
#
# COMPACT_ATOMS: atom_id res chain seq x y z
N MET A 1 14.09 -68.93 14.18
CA MET A 1 14.83 -68.36 13.04
C MET A 1 13.96 -67.31 12.35
N ILE A 2 14.32 -66.04 12.53
CA ILE A 2 14.40 -64.93 11.55
C ILE A 2 13.52 -64.98 10.25
N LYS A 3 12.64 -63.97 10.16
CA LYS A 3 12.20 -63.09 9.03
C LYS A 3 11.43 -63.65 7.81
N ASN A 4 10.29 -63.02 7.50
CA ASN A 4 10.19 -62.01 6.43
C ASN A 4 8.87 -61.20 6.46
N LYS A 5 8.97 -59.93 6.02
CA LYS A 5 7.93 -58.87 5.92
C LYS A 5 7.22 -58.90 4.54
N LEU A 6 6.28 -57.94 4.37
CA LEU A 6 5.63 -57.36 3.16
C LEU A 6 4.21 -57.91 2.90
N TYR A 7 3.15 -57.17 2.50
CA TYR A 7 2.72 -55.76 2.35
C TYR A 7 1.26 -55.80 1.82
N LEU A 8 0.52 -54.68 1.95
CA LEU A 8 -0.59 -54.18 1.09
C LEU A 8 -1.84 -55.06 0.79
N SER A 9 -3.05 -54.51 1.03
CA SER A 9 -3.91 -54.02 -0.07
C SER A 9 -5.20 -53.32 0.40
N SER A 10 -5.50 -52.21 -0.27
CA SER A 10 -6.73 -51.41 -0.36
C SER A 10 -7.84 -52.04 -1.22
N LEU A 11 -9.12 -51.68 -0.99
CA LEU A 11 -10.16 -51.17 -1.94
C LEU A 11 -11.59 -51.28 -1.31
N LEU A 12 -12.37 -50.18 -1.20
CA LEU A 12 -13.49 -49.72 -2.07
C LEU A 12 -14.78 -50.58 -1.96
N LEU A 13 -16.05 -50.13 -1.99
CA LEU A 13 -16.75 -48.92 -2.46
C LEU A 13 -18.26 -49.01 -2.04
N MET A 14 -19.01 -47.91 -2.21
CA MET A 14 -20.50 -47.72 -2.32
C MET A 14 -21.27 -47.58 -0.98
N GLY A 15 -22.13 -46.57 -0.75
CA GLY A 15 -22.70 -45.50 -1.56
C GLY A 15 -24.22 -45.44 -1.34
N LEU A 16 -24.79 -44.29 -0.96
CA LEU A 16 -26.18 -43.87 -1.28
C LEU A 16 -26.47 -42.44 -0.77
N LEU A 17 -26.98 -41.61 -1.69
CA LEU A 17 -27.50 -40.25 -1.50
C LEU A 17 -29.00 -40.30 -1.18
N VAL A 18 -29.47 -39.36 -0.36
CA VAL A 18 -30.84 -38.81 -0.49
C VAL A 18 -30.77 -37.29 -0.33
N SER A 19 -31.38 -36.60 -1.29
CA SER A 19 -31.54 -35.16 -1.43
C SER A 19 -32.88 -34.68 -0.89
N GLY A 20 -32.91 -33.45 -0.35
CA GLY A 20 -34.14 -32.71 -0.08
C GLY A 20 -33.86 -31.22 0.16
N ASN A 21 -34.24 -30.37 -0.79
CA ASN A 21 -34.36 -28.91 -0.62
C ASN A 21 -35.74 -28.60 -0.01
N VAL A 22 -35.87 -27.57 0.82
CA VAL A 22 -36.98 -26.57 0.79
C VAL A 22 -36.64 -25.32 1.63
N SER A 23 -37.05 -24.19 1.04
CA SER A 23 -37.13 -22.78 1.41
C SER A 23 -37.14 -22.38 2.89
N ALA A 24 -36.41 -21.30 3.20
CA ALA A 24 -36.56 -20.50 4.41
C ALA A 24 -37.60 -19.38 4.19
N GLU A 25 -38.51 -19.22 5.15
CA GLU A 25 -39.40 -18.08 5.28
C GLU A 25 -39.24 -17.53 6.72
N GLU A 26 -39.13 -16.22 6.82
CA GLU A 26 -38.66 -15.42 7.94
C GLU A 26 -39.75 -15.23 9.02
N ARG A 27 -39.46 -15.49 10.32
CA ARG A 27 -40.12 -14.84 11.49
C ARG A 27 -39.20 -14.77 12.73
N THR A 28 -39.26 -13.63 13.39
CA THR A 28 -38.56 -13.16 14.62
C THR A 28 -38.76 -14.03 15.88
N PRO A 29 -37.80 -14.06 16.84
CA PRO A 29 -37.96 -14.77 18.11
C PRO A 29 -38.54 -13.89 19.23
N GLU A 30 -39.58 -14.39 19.91
CA GLU A 30 -40.04 -13.95 21.23
C GLU A 30 -39.39 -14.79 22.35
N ALA A 31 -39.09 -14.12 23.47
CA ALA A 31 -38.46 -14.68 24.66
C ALA A 31 -39.46 -15.47 25.53
N GLY A 32 -39.17 -16.74 25.80
CA GLY A 32 -39.90 -17.52 26.79
C GLY A 32 -39.68 -19.01 26.69
N ASN A 33 -38.51 -19.53 27.11
CA ASN A 33 -38.41 -20.96 27.43
C ASN A 33 -37.29 -21.40 28.39
N THR A 34 -36.63 -20.49 29.12
CA THR A 34 -35.44 -20.87 29.92
C THR A 34 -35.77 -21.43 31.32
N MET A 35 -36.97 -21.19 31.88
CA MET A 35 -37.27 -21.57 33.28
C MET A 35 -37.83 -22.98 33.49
N GLN A 36 -38.13 -23.76 32.43
CA GLN A 36 -38.66 -25.13 32.60
C GLN A 36 -37.58 -26.21 32.71
N ASN A 37 -36.34 -25.95 32.25
CA ASN A 37 -35.26 -26.96 32.27
C ASN A 37 -34.51 -27.04 33.61
N GLU A 38 -34.44 -25.96 34.40
CA GLU A 38 -33.70 -25.96 35.67
C GLU A 38 -34.42 -26.77 36.76
N GLN A 39 -35.76 -26.76 36.77
CA GLN A 39 -36.55 -27.51 37.77
C GLN A 39 -36.58 -29.04 37.53
N GLN A 40 -36.23 -29.51 36.34
CA GLN A 40 -36.13 -30.95 36.05
C GLN A 40 -34.79 -31.55 36.49
N VAL A 41 -33.69 -30.78 36.40
CA VAL A 41 -32.34 -31.24 36.79
C VAL A 41 -32.19 -31.33 38.31
N GLU A 42 -32.77 -30.39 39.06
CA GLU A 42 -32.74 -30.40 40.54
C GLU A 42 -33.48 -31.59 41.17
N LYS A 43 -34.58 -32.04 40.55
CA LYS A 43 -35.35 -33.20 41.03
C LYS A 43 -34.66 -34.54 40.80
N GLN A 44 -33.76 -34.61 39.83
CA GLN A 44 -33.00 -35.82 39.51
C GLN A 44 -31.74 -35.95 40.38
N ALA A 45 -31.11 -34.83 40.78
CA ALA A 45 -29.99 -34.82 41.72
C ALA A 45 -30.38 -35.26 43.14
N GLN A 46 -31.64 -35.06 43.55
CA GLN A 46 -32.15 -35.51 44.86
C GLN A 46 -32.49 -37.01 44.90
N SER A 47 -32.66 -37.70 43.77
CA SER A 47 -32.92 -39.15 43.77
C SER A 47 -31.67 -40.01 43.96
N ASP A 48 -30.47 -39.44 43.72
CA ASP A 48 -29.23 -40.22 43.58
C ASP A 48 -28.30 -40.15 44.81
N GLY A 49 -28.73 -39.48 45.89
CA GLY A 49 -28.08 -39.58 47.21
C GLY A 49 -26.65 -39.04 47.30
N LEU A 50 -26.23 -38.15 46.41
CA LEU A 50 -24.89 -37.54 46.41
C LEU A 50 -24.89 -36.26 47.29
N GLU A 51 -24.16 -36.29 48.41
CA GLU A 51 -23.96 -35.10 49.26
C GLU A 51 -23.22 -33.99 48.50
N GLN A 52 -23.90 -32.87 48.26
CA GLN A 52 -23.39 -31.66 47.59
C GLN A 52 -22.08 -31.12 48.20
N THR A 53 -21.83 -31.37 49.49
CA THR A 53 -20.65 -30.91 50.21
C THR A 53 -19.34 -31.57 49.73
N ALA A 54 -19.40 -32.84 49.28
CA ALA A 54 -18.22 -33.58 48.84
C ALA A 54 -17.77 -33.19 47.41
N VAL A 55 -18.69 -32.72 46.58
CA VAL A 55 -18.41 -32.23 45.22
C VAL A 55 -17.75 -30.85 45.30
N GLN A 56 -18.28 -29.96 46.14
CA GLN A 56 -17.70 -28.62 46.33
C GLN A 56 -16.28 -28.65 46.92
N GLN A 57 -16.00 -29.58 47.84
CA GLN A 57 -14.65 -29.72 48.41
C GLN A 57 -13.64 -30.24 47.39
N LYS A 58 -14.03 -31.20 46.53
CA LYS A 58 -13.15 -31.71 45.46
C LYS A 58 -12.87 -30.66 44.40
N ASP A 59 -13.84 -29.83 44.05
CA ASP A 59 -13.65 -28.73 43.09
C ASP A 59 -12.71 -27.65 43.66
N ASN A 60 -12.87 -27.28 44.93
CA ASN A 60 -11.99 -26.31 45.57
C ASN A 60 -10.54 -26.83 45.71
N GLN A 61 -10.37 -28.13 45.95
CA GLN A 61 -9.06 -28.76 46.06
C GLN A 61 -8.36 -28.89 44.69
N ALA A 62 -9.14 -29.20 43.64
CA ALA A 62 -8.65 -29.20 42.26
C ALA A 62 -8.25 -27.79 41.79
N GLN A 63 -9.01 -26.76 42.17
CA GLN A 63 -8.65 -25.36 41.88
C GLN A 63 -7.37 -24.94 42.60
N ALA A 64 -7.17 -25.33 43.85
CA ALA A 64 -5.94 -25.02 44.60
C ALA A 64 -4.70 -25.71 44.00
N GLU A 65 -4.82 -26.97 43.56
CA GLU A 65 -3.72 -27.68 42.88
C GLU A 65 -3.36 -27.07 41.51
N ILE A 66 -4.36 -26.55 40.79
CA ILE A 66 -4.14 -25.82 39.54
C ILE A 66 -3.41 -24.50 39.83
N GLN A 67 -3.81 -23.77 40.88
CA GLN A 67 -3.17 -22.52 41.27
C GLN A 67 -1.69 -22.71 41.65
N ASP A 68 -1.38 -23.77 42.38
CA ASP A 68 0.00 -24.06 42.82
C ASP A 68 0.90 -24.47 41.64
N LYS A 69 0.37 -25.23 40.67
CA LYS A 69 1.06 -25.55 39.41
C LYS A 69 1.30 -24.31 38.55
N VAL A 70 0.37 -23.36 38.55
CA VAL A 70 0.52 -22.06 37.86
C VAL A 70 1.66 -21.25 38.47
N GLU A 71 1.78 -21.21 39.80
CA GLU A 71 2.86 -20.46 40.45
C GLU A 71 4.23 -21.12 40.29
N GLN A 72 4.30 -22.45 40.29
CA GLN A 72 5.54 -23.17 39.97
C GLN A 72 5.96 -22.94 38.51
N ALA A 73 5.01 -22.89 37.56
CA ALA A 73 5.29 -22.56 36.17
C ALA A 73 5.78 -21.12 35.99
N LYS A 74 5.21 -20.16 36.73
CA LYS A 74 5.67 -18.76 36.75
C LYS A 74 7.10 -18.62 37.29
N ALA A 75 7.44 -19.36 38.34
CA ALA A 75 8.80 -19.37 38.89
C ALA A 75 9.82 -19.93 37.88
N ALA A 76 9.48 -21.03 37.20
CA ALA A 76 10.33 -21.64 36.18
C ALA A 76 10.51 -20.76 34.92
N ALA A 77 9.46 -20.04 34.49
CA ALA A 77 9.54 -19.09 33.38
C ALA A 77 10.48 -17.91 33.70
N LYS A 78 10.49 -17.47 34.97
CA LYS A 78 11.35 -16.37 35.45
C LYS A 78 12.84 -16.75 35.47
N GLU A 79 13.17 -18.00 35.79
CA GLU A 79 14.55 -18.51 35.71
C GLU A 79 15.03 -18.72 34.27
N LYS A 80 14.14 -19.08 33.34
CA LYS A 80 14.47 -19.32 31.92
C LYS A 80 14.70 -18.01 31.14
N ASN A 81 14.02 -16.92 31.52
CA ASN A 81 14.23 -15.59 30.92
C ASN A 81 15.55 -14.92 31.32
N ALA A 82 16.12 -15.21 32.48
CA ALA A 82 17.38 -14.61 32.93
C ALA A 82 18.61 -15.02 32.06
N GLN A 83 18.51 -16.11 31.27
CA GLN A 83 19.57 -16.55 30.36
C GLN A 83 19.45 -16.00 28.93
N ILE A 84 18.29 -15.44 28.56
CA ILE A 84 18.02 -14.92 27.20
C ILE A 84 18.23 -13.39 27.13
N ASP A 85 18.32 -12.72 28.29
CA ASP A 85 18.17 -11.27 28.44
C ASP A 85 19.37 -10.38 28.03
N SER A 86 20.53 -10.93 27.69
CA SER A 86 21.74 -10.10 27.46
C SER A 86 21.98 -9.69 26.00
N ALA A 87 21.24 -10.22 25.02
CA ALA A 87 21.53 -10.00 23.59
C ALA A 87 20.40 -9.33 22.80
N LEU A 88 19.25 -9.03 23.42
CA LEU A 88 18.03 -8.58 22.72
C LEU A 88 17.43 -7.26 23.23
N MET A 89 18.12 -6.55 24.14
CA MET A 89 17.70 -5.23 24.61
C MET A 89 18.59 -4.15 24.00
N GLY A 90 18.12 -3.57 22.90
CA GLY A 90 18.81 -2.51 22.16
C GLY A 90 17.87 -1.46 21.62
N GLY A 91 17.05 -0.87 22.49
CA GLY A 91 16.18 0.26 22.14
C GLY A 91 15.21 0.59 23.27
N GLU A 92 15.71 0.92 24.46
CA GLU A 92 14.86 1.51 25.50
C GLU A 92 14.38 2.90 25.07
N ASN A 93 13.08 3.08 25.00
CA ASN A 93 12.45 4.21 25.66
C ASN A 93 11.36 3.70 26.60
N GLU A 94 11.18 4.44 27.69
CA GLU A 94 10.35 4.09 28.85
C GLU A 94 8.95 3.61 28.43
N SER A 95 8.60 2.36 28.80
CA SER A 95 7.23 1.79 28.81
C SER A 95 6.78 0.84 27.67
N GLY A 96 7.66 0.12 26.97
CA GLY A 96 7.25 -1.09 26.23
C GLY A 96 6.04 -0.91 25.30
N SER A 97 5.97 0.21 24.57
CA SER A 97 4.74 0.70 23.93
C SER A 97 4.48 0.15 22.51
N TYR A 98 5.41 -0.60 21.92
CA TYR A 98 5.30 -1.10 20.54
C TYR A 98 5.87 -2.52 20.42
N TYR A 99 5.24 -3.35 19.60
CA TYR A 99 5.78 -4.61 19.10
C TYR A 99 6.52 -4.37 17.78
N LEU A 100 7.73 -4.92 17.69
CA LEU A 100 8.50 -4.95 16.45
C LEU A 100 8.40 -6.36 15.88
N PRO A 101 7.84 -6.55 14.68
CA PRO A 101 7.91 -7.84 14.02
C PRO A 101 9.40 -8.19 13.83
N ASP A 102 9.85 -9.25 14.51
CA ASP A 102 11.09 -9.93 14.13
C ASP A 102 10.80 -10.56 12.79
N GLY A 103 11.54 -10.13 11.75
CA GLY A 103 11.40 -10.51 10.35
C GLY A 103 10.24 -11.45 10.08
N THR A 104 9.02 -10.92 10.00
CA THR A 104 7.84 -11.77 10.19
C THR A 104 7.89 -12.90 9.17
N GLU A 105 7.87 -14.16 9.65
CA GLU A 105 7.87 -15.34 8.77
C GLU A 105 6.55 -15.39 8.00
N HIS A 106 6.45 -14.56 6.96
CA HIS A 106 5.41 -14.55 5.94
C HIS A 106 5.91 -15.27 4.68
N SER A 107 6.92 -16.14 4.86
CA SER A 107 7.45 -17.00 3.82
C SER A 107 6.40 -18.01 3.38
N ASP A 108 6.18 -18.09 2.07
CA ASP A 108 5.39 -19.16 1.45
C ASP A 108 6.26 -20.37 1.07
N LEU A 109 7.59 -20.27 1.21
CA LEU A 109 8.55 -21.34 0.92
C LEU A 109 8.71 -22.34 2.08
N ASN A 110 8.49 -21.90 3.32
CA ASN A 110 8.64 -22.72 4.54
C ASN A 110 7.35 -22.75 5.40
N LYS A 111 6.24 -23.29 4.86
CA LYS A 111 5.11 -23.67 5.73
C LYS A 111 5.47 -24.93 6.52
N THR A 112 6.11 -24.79 7.66
CA THR A 112 6.05 -25.83 8.69
C THR A 112 4.64 -25.85 9.25
N ASP A 113 4.04 -27.03 9.29
CA ASP A 113 2.72 -27.26 9.86
C ASP A 113 2.82 -27.05 11.38
N SER A 114 2.68 -25.82 11.85
CA SER A 114 2.75 -25.48 13.28
C SER A 114 1.42 -25.78 13.96
N SER A 115 0.99 -27.05 13.94
CA SER A 115 0.05 -27.58 14.92
C SER A 115 0.85 -28.00 16.17
N ASN A 116 0.47 -27.47 17.34
CA ASN A 116 1.10 -27.65 18.66
C ASN A 116 2.39 -26.82 18.82
N GLU A 117 2.48 -25.78 19.64
CA GLU A 117 2.03 -25.65 21.02
C GLU A 117 1.81 -24.17 21.38
N THR A 118 0.57 -23.73 21.60
CA THR A 118 0.30 -22.43 22.21
C THR A 118 0.34 -22.56 23.73
N ASN A 119 1.39 -22.01 24.33
CA ASN A 119 1.49 -21.84 25.78
C ASN A 119 0.48 -20.75 26.19
N LEU A 120 -0.66 -21.15 26.75
CA LEU A 120 -1.84 -20.31 27.00
C LEU A 120 -1.62 -19.15 27.99
N PHE A 121 -0.44 -19.05 28.62
CA PHE A 121 -0.14 -18.07 29.67
C PHE A 121 0.81 -16.94 29.25
N ASP A 122 1.34 -16.93 28.01
CA ASP A 122 2.14 -15.81 27.47
C ASP A 122 1.27 -14.71 26.80
N LEU A 123 -0.05 -14.89 26.71
CA LEU A 123 -0.91 -14.16 25.76
C LEU A 123 -1.64 -12.91 26.29
N GLU A 124 -1.62 -12.62 27.59
CA GLU A 124 -2.55 -11.60 28.14
C GLU A 124 -1.92 -10.24 28.48
N LEU A 125 -0.59 -10.09 28.48
CA LEU A 125 0.06 -8.82 28.83
C LEU A 125 0.69 -8.06 27.65
N TYR A 126 0.93 -8.74 26.51
CA TYR A 126 1.57 -8.17 25.31
C TYR A 126 1.00 -8.74 23.99
N SER A 127 -0.27 -9.18 23.96
CA SER A 127 -0.89 -9.53 22.69
C SER A 127 -1.21 -8.27 21.88
N LEU A 128 -0.86 -8.28 20.59
CA LEU A 128 -1.26 -7.22 19.67
C LEU A 128 -2.79 -7.07 19.70
N PRO A 129 -3.31 -5.84 19.78
CA PRO A 129 -4.76 -5.64 19.78
C PRO A 129 -5.34 -6.10 18.44
N THR A 130 -6.39 -6.92 18.47
CA THR A 130 -7.25 -7.08 17.30
C THR A 130 -8.01 -5.79 17.10
N VAL A 131 -7.92 -5.21 15.90
CA VAL A 131 -8.41 -3.85 15.64
C VAL A 131 -9.59 -3.90 14.68
N SER A 132 -10.72 -3.27 15.04
CA SER A 132 -11.77 -3.02 14.06
C SER A 132 -11.49 -1.73 13.30
N ALA A 133 -11.55 -1.75 11.97
CA ALA A 133 -11.40 -0.56 11.12
C ALA A 133 -12.47 0.52 11.39
N ALA A 134 -13.58 0.17 12.06
CA ALA A 134 -14.60 1.10 12.52
C ALA A 134 -14.19 1.92 13.76
N ASN A 135 -13.09 1.57 14.43
CA ASN A 135 -12.56 2.37 15.53
C ASN A 135 -12.12 3.74 14.99
N ALA A 136 -12.66 4.81 15.57
CA ALA A 136 -12.36 6.19 15.18
C ALA A 136 -10.98 6.66 15.65
N ASN A 137 -10.40 6.01 16.68
CA ASN A 137 -9.10 6.35 17.25
C ASN A 137 -8.00 5.46 16.66
N LEU A 138 -7.80 5.56 15.35
CA LEU A 138 -6.80 4.78 14.61
C LEU A 138 -5.94 5.67 13.73
N PRO A 139 -4.69 5.27 13.44
CA PRO A 139 -3.90 5.92 12.41
C PRO A 139 -4.58 5.81 11.03
N THR A 140 -4.00 6.50 10.05
CA THR A 140 -4.57 6.53 8.71
C THR A 140 -4.52 5.14 8.06
N LYS A 141 -5.67 4.67 7.55
CA LYS A 141 -5.84 3.37 6.89
C LYS A 141 -5.58 3.48 5.38
N SER A 142 -4.45 4.06 4.98
CA SER A 142 -4.20 4.49 3.58
C SER A 142 -4.22 3.33 2.59
N PHE A 143 -3.60 2.21 2.94
CA PHE A 143 -3.57 1.00 2.11
C PHE A 143 -3.51 -0.24 2.99
N VAL A 144 -3.84 -1.38 2.37
CA VAL A 144 -3.65 -2.71 2.95
C VAL A 144 -2.60 -3.49 2.14
N ASP A 145 -1.99 -4.49 2.72
CA ASP A 145 -1.15 -5.43 1.99
C ASP A 145 -1.65 -6.87 2.18
N ILE A 146 -1.53 -7.68 1.12
CA ILE A 146 -2.12 -9.02 1.05
C ILE A 146 -1.20 -10.01 0.32
N ALA A 147 -1.32 -11.27 0.69
CA ALA A 147 -0.60 -12.39 0.10
C ALA A 147 -1.53 -13.59 -0.15
N SER A 148 -0.94 -14.77 -0.40
CA SER A 148 -1.69 -15.99 -0.69
C SER A 148 -2.57 -16.45 0.47
N TYR A 149 -2.18 -16.16 1.72
CA TYR A 149 -2.89 -16.58 2.92
C TYR A 149 -4.23 -15.84 3.11
N ASN A 150 -4.39 -14.65 2.54
CA ASN A 150 -5.69 -13.95 2.50
C ASN A 150 -6.65 -14.59 1.47
N GLY A 151 -6.17 -15.53 0.64
CA GLY A 151 -6.94 -16.15 -0.43
C GLY A 151 -7.48 -15.15 -1.43
N ASN A 152 -8.68 -15.40 -1.93
CA ASN A 152 -9.34 -14.49 -2.86
C ASN A 152 -10.12 -13.39 -2.10
N VAL A 153 -9.68 -12.14 -2.22
CA VAL A 153 -10.41 -10.97 -1.71
C VAL A 153 -11.33 -10.44 -2.82
N SER A 154 -12.64 -10.33 -2.54
CA SER A 154 -13.62 -9.95 -3.57
C SER A 154 -13.61 -8.44 -3.87
N VAL A 155 -14.22 -8.03 -4.99
CA VAL A 155 -14.44 -6.61 -5.30
C VAL A 155 -15.27 -5.92 -4.20
N ALA A 156 -16.29 -6.61 -3.67
CA ALA A 156 -17.14 -6.08 -2.61
C ALA A 156 -16.37 -5.87 -1.30
N ASP A 157 -15.46 -6.79 -0.96
CA ASP A 157 -14.58 -6.66 0.21
C ASP A 157 -13.66 -5.44 0.08
N PHE A 158 -13.04 -5.26 -1.09
CA PHE A 158 -12.21 -4.09 -1.36
C PHE A 158 -13.02 -2.78 -1.35
N GLN A 159 -14.24 -2.77 -1.88
CA GLN A 159 -15.15 -1.63 -1.79
C GLN A 159 -15.53 -1.33 -0.34
N LYS A 160 -15.71 -2.38 0.48
CA LYS A 160 -15.98 -2.23 1.91
C LYS A 160 -14.77 -1.64 2.63
N MET A 161 -13.56 -2.15 2.39
CA MET A 161 -12.31 -1.55 2.91
C MET A 161 -12.17 -0.09 2.48
N LYS A 162 -12.48 0.22 1.22
CA LYS A 162 -12.45 1.59 0.69
C LYS A 162 -13.39 2.53 1.44
N SER A 163 -14.56 2.05 1.86
CA SER A 163 -15.48 2.84 2.71
C SER A 163 -14.91 3.19 4.09
N TYR A 164 -13.88 2.47 4.55
CA TYR A 164 -13.12 2.77 5.79
C TYR A 164 -11.85 3.60 5.54
N GLY A 165 -11.67 4.13 4.32
CA GLY A 165 -10.56 5.02 3.97
C GLY A 165 -9.39 4.36 3.26
N VAL A 166 -9.45 3.05 2.98
CA VAL A 166 -8.43 2.35 2.17
C VAL A 166 -8.46 2.87 0.74
N LYS A 167 -7.29 3.27 0.23
CA LYS A 167 -7.14 3.82 -1.13
C LYS A 167 -6.24 2.98 -2.01
N GLY A 168 -5.53 2.00 -1.45
CA GLY A 168 -4.70 1.10 -2.23
C GLY A 168 -4.51 -0.27 -1.60
N VAL A 169 -3.91 -1.16 -2.37
CA VAL A 169 -3.46 -2.49 -1.96
C VAL A 169 -2.07 -2.79 -2.49
N VAL A 170 -1.21 -3.39 -1.65
CA VAL A 170 0.08 -3.96 -2.07
C VAL A 170 -0.05 -5.48 -2.09
N VAL A 171 0.18 -6.12 -3.23
CA VAL A 171 -0.04 -7.57 -3.41
C VAL A 171 1.28 -8.31 -3.50
N LYS A 172 1.48 -9.37 -2.70
CA LYS A 172 2.63 -10.27 -2.83
C LYS A 172 2.62 -10.89 -4.20
N LEU A 173 3.69 -10.74 -4.96
CA LEU A 173 3.81 -11.43 -6.25
C LEU A 173 4.71 -12.65 -6.17
N THR A 174 5.85 -12.50 -5.54
CA THR A 174 6.98 -13.42 -5.67
C THR A 174 7.79 -13.47 -4.39
N GLU A 175 8.52 -14.56 -4.21
CA GLU A 175 9.46 -14.74 -3.10
C GLU A 175 10.69 -15.51 -3.60
N GLY A 176 11.88 -14.99 -3.29
CA GLY A 176 13.15 -15.51 -3.80
C GLY A 176 13.16 -15.61 -5.33
N THR A 177 13.50 -16.77 -5.89
CA THR A 177 13.52 -16.98 -7.35
C THR A 177 12.60 -18.10 -7.83
N SER A 178 11.70 -18.57 -6.96
CA SER A 178 10.94 -19.80 -7.19
C SER A 178 9.44 -19.67 -6.95
N TYR A 179 9.01 -18.85 -5.99
CA TYR A 179 7.61 -18.76 -5.61
C TYR A 179 6.86 -17.66 -6.35
N GLN A 180 5.63 -17.95 -6.77
CA GLN A 180 4.67 -16.98 -7.31
C GLN A 180 3.35 -17.12 -6.57
N ASN A 181 2.78 -16.00 -6.11
CA ASN A 181 1.49 -16.00 -5.44
C ASN A 181 0.38 -16.41 -6.45
N PRO A 182 -0.31 -17.54 -6.24
CA PRO A 182 -1.33 -18.01 -7.18
C PRO A 182 -2.59 -17.12 -7.20
N TYR A 183 -2.84 -16.36 -6.13
CA TYR A 183 -3.99 -15.47 -6.02
C TYR A 183 -3.73 -14.07 -6.59
N ALA A 184 -2.47 -13.70 -6.85
CA ALA A 184 -2.10 -12.35 -7.25
C ALA A 184 -2.89 -11.83 -8.48
N PRO A 185 -3.08 -12.60 -9.57
CA PRO A 185 -3.85 -12.10 -10.73
C PRO A 185 -5.28 -11.69 -10.35
N THR A 186 -5.98 -12.50 -9.55
CA THR A 186 -7.37 -12.22 -9.15
C THR A 186 -7.45 -11.12 -8.11
N GLN A 187 -6.54 -11.12 -7.12
CA GLN A 187 -6.42 -10.06 -6.12
C GLN A 187 -6.21 -8.68 -6.78
N ILE A 188 -5.30 -8.60 -7.76
CA ILE A 188 -5.02 -7.38 -8.53
C ILE A 188 -6.23 -6.95 -9.36
N ALA A 189 -6.88 -7.88 -10.06
CA ALA A 189 -8.05 -7.58 -10.87
C ALA A 189 -9.20 -7.02 -10.02
N ASN A 190 -9.48 -7.64 -8.87
CA ASN A 190 -10.55 -7.24 -7.97
C ASN A 190 -10.27 -5.88 -7.31
N ALA A 191 -9.04 -5.63 -6.88
CA ALA A 191 -8.66 -4.34 -6.31
C ALA A 191 -8.77 -3.18 -7.32
N LYS A 192 -8.32 -3.41 -8.57
CA LYS A 192 -8.51 -2.44 -9.66
C LYS A 192 -10.00 -2.17 -9.92
N ALA A 193 -10.82 -3.22 -9.95
CA ALA A 193 -12.27 -3.09 -10.14
C ALA A 193 -12.97 -2.35 -9.00
N ALA A 194 -12.46 -2.45 -7.77
CA ALA A 194 -12.91 -1.66 -6.62
C ALA A 194 -12.43 -0.19 -6.66
N GLY A 195 -11.61 0.17 -7.65
CA GLY A 195 -11.04 1.51 -7.80
C GLY A 195 -10.00 1.82 -6.72
N LEU A 196 -9.23 0.82 -6.30
CA LEU A 196 -8.04 0.97 -5.45
C LEU A 196 -6.78 1.01 -6.32
N LYS A 197 -5.75 1.70 -5.83
CA LYS A 197 -4.41 1.62 -6.45
C LYS A 197 -3.80 0.27 -6.14
N VAL A 198 -3.20 -0.35 -7.15
CA VAL A 198 -2.46 -1.60 -6.98
C VAL A 198 -0.96 -1.33 -7.02
N SER A 199 -0.29 -1.85 -6.02
CA SER A 199 1.16 -1.97 -5.89
C SER A 199 1.52 -3.45 -5.68
N ALA A 200 2.80 -3.78 -5.76
CA ALA A 200 3.28 -5.15 -5.68
C ALA A 200 4.48 -5.25 -4.74
N TYR A 201 4.64 -6.38 -4.04
CA TYR A 201 5.84 -6.66 -3.25
C TYR A 201 6.47 -8.02 -3.57
N HIS A 202 7.77 -8.09 -3.28
CA HIS A 202 8.63 -9.26 -3.39
C HIS A 202 9.27 -9.55 -2.05
N TYR A 203 9.04 -10.74 -1.47
CA TYR A 203 9.68 -11.17 -0.23
C TYR A 203 11.08 -11.69 -0.54
N SER A 204 12.09 -10.95 -0.07
CA SER A 204 13.48 -11.06 -0.50
C SER A 204 14.29 -12.02 0.36
N TRP A 205 15.15 -12.81 -0.28
CA TRP A 205 16.09 -13.73 0.35
C TRP A 205 17.55 -13.48 -0.06
N PHE A 206 17.79 -12.41 -0.82
CA PHE A 206 19.13 -12.09 -1.31
C PHE A 206 20.09 -11.71 -0.18
N THR A 207 21.37 -12.06 -0.36
CA THR A 207 22.48 -11.74 0.56
C THR A 207 23.70 -11.19 -0.19
N SER A 208 23.50 -10.85 -1.46
CA SER A 208 24.52 -10.30 -2.34
C SER A 208 23.90 -9.53 -3.49
N ASP A 209 24.68 -8.61 -4.04
CA ASP A 209 24.39 -7.87 -5.27
C ASP A 209 23.93 -8.75 -6.45
N GLU A 210 24.51 -9.94 -6.61
CA GLU A 210 24.09 -10.90 -7.64
C GLU A 210 22.70 -11.50 -7.37
N SER A 211 22.48 -11.98 -6.14
CA SER A 211 21.18 -12.56 -5.75
C SER A 211 20.07 -11.52 -5.74
N ALA A 212 20.37 -10.28 -5.35
CA ALA A 212 19.44 -9.15 -5.40
C ALA A 212 18.97 -8.86 -6.83
N ARG A 213 19.89 -8.87 -7.81
CA ARG A 213 19.52 -8.72 -9.22
C ARG A 213 18.72 -9.91 -9.74
N ALA A 214 19.04 -11.13 -9.30
CA ALA A 214 18.31 -12.33 -9.71
C ALA A 214 16.84 -12.29 -9.25
N GLU A 215 16.61 -11.89 -7.99
CA GLU A 215 15.27 -11.71 -7.42
C GLU A 215 14.52 -10.55 -8.09
N ALA A 216 15.18 -9.42 -8.35
CA ALA A 216 14.59 -8.30 -9.10
C ALA A 216 14.15 -8.72 -10.52
N ASN A 217 14.97 -9.51 -11.23
CA ASN A 217 14.62 -10.06 -12.53
C ASN A 217 13.39 -10.97 -12.44
N TYR A 218 13.34 -11.83 -11.42
CA TYR A 218 12.24 -12.75 -11.21
C TYR A 218 10.92 -12.02 -10.92
N PHE A 219 10.97 -11.03 -10.03
CA PHE A 219 9.84 -10.16 -9.69
C PHE A 219 9.32 -9.40 -10.90
N ALA A 220 10.21 -8.73 -11.65
CA ALA A 220 9.84 -7.98 -12.85
C ALA A 220 9.29 -8.87 -13.97
N ALA A 221 9.84 -10.08 -14.13
CA ALA A 221 9.36 -11.04 -15.13
C ALA A 221 7.91 -11.47 -14.83
N TYR A 222 7.60 -11.79 -13.57
CA TYR A 222 6.25 -12.13 -13.18
C TYR A 222 5.29 -10.94 -13.28
N ALA A 223 5.71 -9.74 -12.83
CA ALA A 223 4.93 -8.51 -12.97
C ALA A 223 4.59 -8.19 -14.44
N ASN A 224 5.55 -8.36 -15.37
CA ASN A 224 5.31 -8.23 -16.81
C ASN A 224 4.33 -9.30 -17.31
N ARG A 225 4.49 -10.56 -16.88
CA ARG A 225 3.64 -11.68 -17.29
C ARG A 225 2.17 -11.46 -16.96
N ILE A 226 1.89 -10.86 -15.81
CA ILE A 226 0.53 -10.57 -15.35
C ILE A 226 0.04 -9.16 -15.76
N GLY A 227 0.80 -8.45 -16.60
CA GLY A 227 0.39 -7.18 -17.20
C GLY A 227 0.37 -5.99 -16.25
N LEU A 228 1.23 -5.95 -15.24
CA LEU A 228 1.41 -4.76 -14.41
C LEU A 228 2.06 -3.63 -15.22
N ALA A 229 1.58 -2.41 -15.01
CA ALA A 229 2.14 -1.23 -15.66
C ALA A 229 3.55 -0.96 -15.13
N LYS A 230 4.44 -0.41 -15.96
CA LYS A 230 5.79 -0.01 -15.56
C LYS A 230 5.82 1.07 -14.48
N SER A 231 4.71 1.80 -14.32
CA SER A 231 4.50 2.78 -13.27
C SER A 231 4.06 2.17 -11.93
N THR A 232 3.84 0.85 -11.86
CA THR A 232 3.47 0.13 -10.62
C THR A 232 4.56 0.33 -9.57
N VAL A 233 4.14 0.54 -8.31
CA VAL A 233 5.09 0.57 -7.19
C VAL A 233 5.53 -0.85 -6.87
N MET A 234 6.83 -1.07 -6.86
CA MET A 234 7.48 -2.35 -6.63
C MET A 234 8.20 -2.29 -5.29
N VAL A 235 7.75 -3.07 -4.31
CA VAL A 235 8.31 -3.09 -2.96
C VAL A 235 9.26 -4.27 -2.83
N ASN A 236 10.50 -3.99 -2.44
CA ASN A 236 11.43 -4.97 -1.89
C ASN A 236 11.09 -5.15 -0.41
N ASP A 237 10.61 -6.32 -0.04
CA ASP A 237 10.32 -6.71 1.35
C ASP A 237 11.54 -7.49 1.87
N ILE A 238 12.42 -6.77 2.59
CA ILE A 238 13.71 -7.27 3.06
C ILE A 238 13.68 -7.46 4.57
N GLU A 239 13.14 -8.60 4.98
CA GLU A 239 12.99 -8.89 6.40
C GLU A 239 13.25 -10.35 6.79
N ALA A 240 13.62 -11.23 5.86
CA ALA A 240 13.71 -12.66 6.15
C ALA A 240 14.68 -12.97 7.31
N PRO A 241 14.25 -13.68 8.39
CA PRO A 241 15.11 -13.95 9.55
C PRO A 241 16.40 -14.67 9.19
N GLY A 242 16.32 -15.56 8.20
CA GLY A 242 17.45 -16.37 7.74
C GLY A 242 18.61 -15.55 7.16
N ILE A 243 18.38 -14.30 6.75
CA ILE A 243 19.41 -13.46 6.11
C ILE A 243 19.92 -12.32 6.99
N VAL A 244 19.37 -12.11 8.19
CA VAL A 244 19.70 -10.98 9.09
C VAL A 244 21.21 -10.75 9.21
N ASN A 245 21.99 -11.82 9.41
CA ASN A 245 23.44 -11.76 9.60
C ASN A 245 24.26 -12.01 8.31
N GLN A 246 23.65 -11.82 7.14
CA GLN A 246 24.26 -12.13 5.84
C GLN A 246 24.21 -10.92 4.91
N GLY A 247 25.25 -10.72 4.11
CA GLY A 247 25.27 -9.69 3.06
C GLY A 247 25.33 -8.26 3.58
N ASN A 248 25.11 -7.31 2.67
CA ASN A 248 24.95 -5.90 3.00
C ASN A 248 23.58 -5.45 2.51
N HIS A 249 22.57 -5.62 3.35
CA HIS A 249 21.17 -5.41 2.98
C HIS A 249 20.88 -4.03 2.40
N THR A 250 21.63 -2.99 2.80
CA THR A 250 21.51 -1.66 2.21
C THR A 250 22.00 -1.65 0.76
N ASN A 251 23.20 -2.14 0.50
CA ASN A 251 23.76 -2.18 -0.85
C ASN A 251 22.99 -3.16 -1.75
N ASP A 252 22.64 -4.32 -1.23
CA ASP A 252 21.92 -5.35 -1.97
C ASP A 252 20.50 -4.87 -2.31
N SER A 253 19.83 -4.17 -1.39
CA SER A 253 18.54 -3.50 -1.67
C SER A 253 18.66 -2.40 -2.72
N ALA A 254 19.75 -1.62 -2.72
CA ALA A 254 20.00 -0.63 -3.77
C ALA A 254 20.21 -1.32 -5.13
N SER A 255 20.94 -2.43 -5.18
CA SER A 255 21.14 -3.22 -6.40
C SER A 255 19.84 -3.83 -6.93
N PHE A 256 18.97 -4.31 -6.05
CA PHE A 256 17.61 -4.75 -6.41
C PHE A 256 16.82 -3.61 -7.06
N ALA A 257 16.82 -2.42 -6.44
CA ALA A 257 16.10 -1.25 -6.95
C ALA A 257 16.65 -0.78 -8.30
N ASP A 258 17.97 -0.69 -8.45
CA ASP A 258 18.62 -0.31 -9.70
C ASP A 258 18.33 -1.31 -10.83
N GLN A 259 18.23 -2.60 -10.51
CA GLN A 259 17.86 -3.60 -11.49
C GLN A 259 16.40 -3.45 -11.93
N LEU A 260 15.48 -3.19 -11.01
CA LEU A 260 14.09 -2.88 -11.37
C LEU A 260 14.01 -1.60 -12.23
N HIS A 261 14.77 -0.55 -11.90
CA HIS A 261 14.88 0.66 -12.71
C HIS A 261 15.32 0.35 -14.14
N ARG A 262 16.36 -0.47 -14.32
CA ARG A 262 16.85 -0.93 -15.64
C ARG A 262 15.79 -1.72 -16.42
N LEU A 263 14.92 -2.43 -15.72
CA LEU A 263 13.80 -3.21 -16.30
C LEU A 263 12.52 -2.36 -16.52
N GLY A 264 12.61 -1.06 -16.27
CA GLY A 264 11.56 -0.07 -16.51
C GLY A 264 10.60 0.16 -15.34
N TYR A 265 10.81 -0.48 -14.19
CA TYR A 265 10.01 -0.27 -12.98
C TYR A 265 10.67 0.80 -12.10
N GLY A 266 10.33 2.06 -12.36
CA GLY A 266 10.96 3.25 -11.73
C GLY A 266 10.54 3.55 -10.29
N ASN A 267 9.44 2.96 -9.81
CA ASN A 267 8.86 3.28 -8.51
C ASN A 267 9.18 2.18 -7.49
N VAL A 268 10.42 2.15 -6.99
CA VAL A 268 10.85 1.14 -6.01
C VAL A 268 10.73 1.65 -4.58
N ARG A 269 10.24 0.81 -3.68
CA ARG A 269 10.20 1.06 -2.23
C ARG A 269 10.81 -0.12 -1.48
N HIS A 270 11.22 0.10 -0.23
CA HIS A 270 11.76 -0.93 0.64
C HIS A 270 10.90 -1.05 1.87
N TYR A 271 10.48 -2.27 2.18
CA TYR A 271 9.81 -2.62 3.41
C TYR A 271 10.78 -3.33 4.34
N ALA A 272 10.75 -2.96 5.63
CA ALA A 272 11.44 -3.64 6.71
C ALA A 272 10.83 -3.24 8.06
N SER A 273 11.03 -4.07 9.09
CA SER A 273 10.66 -3.68 10.44
C SER A 273 11.53 -2.54 10.96
N TYR A 274 11.02 -1.75 11.92
CA TYR A 274 11.81 -0.69 12.54
C TYR A 274 13.10 -1.23 13.20
N GLY A 275 13.08 -2.48 13.69
CA GLY A 275 14.27 -3.15 14.24
C GLY A 275 15.40 -3.28 13.22
N TRP A 276 15.09 -3.61 11.96
CA TRP A 276 16.09 -3.65 10.88
C TRP A 276 16.74 -2.29 10.61
N LEU A 277 15.95 -1.21 10.74
CA LEU A 277 16.43 0.15 10.56
C LEU A 277 17.26 0.63 11.76
N SER A 278 16.78 0.40 12.98
CA SER A 278 17.43 0.86 14.21
C SER A 278 18.72 0.10 14.52
N ASN A 279 18.79 -1.18 14.16
CA ASN A 279 19.98 -2.02 14.34
C ASN A 279 21.02 -1.83 13.22
N GLY A 280 20.73 -0.97 12.23
CA GLY A 280 21.65 -0.67 11.14
C GLY A 280 21.78 -1.77 10.09
N LEU A 281 20.88 -2.76 10.08
CA LEU A 281 20.82 -3.78 9.03
C LEU A 281 20.43 -3.14 7.69
N LEU A 282 19.44 -2.25 7.72
CA LEU A 282 19.00 -1.46 6.57
C LEU A 282 19.16 0.03 6.85
N ASN A 283 19.86 0.77 5.98
CA ASN A 283 20.06 2.20 6.14
C ASN A 283 19.08 3.01 5.27
N GLY A 284 18.01 3.49 5.90
CA GLY A 284 17.01 4.34 5.25
C GLY A 284 17.57 5.64 4.67
N ASN A 285 18.61 6.25 5.27
CA ASN A 285 19.19 7.49 4.75
C ASN A 285 19.88 7.25 3.40
N THR A 286 20.58 6.12 3.26
CA THR A 286 21.24 5.73 1.99
C THR A 286 20.22 5.43 0.90
N LEU A 287 19.13 4.72 1.23
CA LEU A 287 18.06 4.38 0.28
C LEU A 287 17.05 5.52 0.06
N GLY A 288 17.15 6.58 0.86
CA GLY A 288 16.17 7.66 0.97
C GLY A 288 15.00 7.28 1.89
N ASN A 289 14.85 7.97 3.02
CA ASN A 289 13.83 7.62 4.03
C ASN A 289 12.40 7.59 3.45
N LYS A 290 12.09 8.45 2.49
CA LYS A 290 10.78 8.47 1.80
C LYS A 290 10.55 7.30 0.85
N ASN A 291 11.56 6.47 0.61
CA ASN A 291 11.43 5.20 -0.08
C ASN A 291 11.20 4.02 0.87
N ILE A 292 11.22 4.24 2.19
CA ILE A 292 11.01 3.20 3.20
C ILE A 292 9.54 3.14 3.61
N TRP A 293 9.01 1.93 3.66
CA TRP A 293 7.76 1.55 4.31
C TRP A 293 8.12 0.74 5.56
N VAL A 294 7.98 1.34 6.74
CA VAL A 294 8.44 0.74 8.00
C VAL A 294 7.30 -0.01 8.70
N ALA A 295 7.59 -1.16 9.31
CA ALA A 295 6.65 -1.84 10.22
C ALA A 295 7.02 -1.63 11.69
N ALA A 296 6.03 -1.19 12.48
CA ALA A 296 6.12 -1.09 13.94
C ALA A 296 4.71 -0.97 14.52
N TYR A 297 4.31 -1.85 15.44
CA TYR A 297 2.91 -1.99 15.85
C TYR A 297 2.71 -1.44 17.27
N PRO A 298 1.90 -0.40 17.48
CA PRO A 298 1.60 0.10 18.82
C PRO A 298 0.81 -0.94 19.62
N TYR A 299 1.17 -1.18 20.88
CA TYR A 299 0.28 -1.89 21.81
C TYR A 299 -0.92 -1.02 22.19
N ASN A 300 -0.72 0.30 22.27
CA ASN A 300 -1.76 1.28 22.54
C ASN A 300 -2.05 2.11 21.28
N LEU A 301 -3.26 1.99 20.75
CA LEU A 301 -3.65 2.69 19.52
C LEU A 301 -4.13 4.11 19.80
N SER A 302 -3.76 5.03 18.90
CA SER A 302 -4.21 6.42 18.87
C SER A 302 -4.52 6.83 17.42
N ALA A 303 -5.14 7.99 17.24
CA ALA A 303 -5.33 8.60 15.92
C ALA A 303 -4.03 9.16 15.30
N ASP A 304 -2.92 9.14 16.04
CA ASP A 304 -1.66 9.73 15.58
C ASP A 304 -1.00 8.90 14.50
N ASN A 305 -0.29 9.58 13.60
CA ASN A 305 0.58 8.94 12.62
C ASN A 305 2.03 9.06 13.09
N TYR A 306 2.69 7.93 13.34
CA TYR A 306 4.09 7.85 13.77
C TYR A 306 5.03 7.54 12.59
N TYR A 307 6.34 7.61 12.83
CA TYR A 307 7.36 7.27 11.84
C TYR A 307 7.26 8.08 10.53
N THR A 308 6.76 9.32 10.61
CA THR A 308 6.50 10.23 9.48
C THR A 308 7.77 10.70 8.76
N ALA A 309 8.95 10.41 9.28
CA ALA A 309 10.22 10.58 8.57
C ALA A 309 10.32 9.64 7.35
N TYR A 310 9.67 8.47 7.41
CA TYR A 310 9.64 7.49 6.32
C TYR A 310 8.52 7.76 5.31
N GLY A 311 8.44 6.93 4.27
CA GLY A 311 7.44 7.06 3.20
C GLY A 311 6.07 6.50 3.58
N ALA A 312 6.04 5.40 4.31
CA ALA A 312 4.84 4.76 4.82
C ALA A 312 5.12 4.03 6.15
N TRP A 313 4.07 3.72 6.89
CA TRP A 313 4.14 3.02 8.17
C TRP A 313 3.04 1.95 8.27
N GLN A 314 3.42 0.69 8.37
CA GLN A 314 2.53 -0.40 8.74
C GLN A 314 2.39 -0.42 10.27
N TRP A 315 1.18 -0.14 10.74
CA TRP A 315 0.91 0.08 12.16
C TRP A 315 0.11 -1.06 12.80
N SER A 316 -0.42 -2.01 12.01
CA SER A 316 -1.08 -3.20 12.53
C SER A 316 -1.11 -4.31 11.49
N SER A 317 -1.01 -5.56 11.96
CA SER A 317 -1.23 -6.79 11.19
C SER A 317 -2.56 -7.49 11.47
N LEU A 318 -3.38 -6.91 12.37
CA LEU A 318 -4.58 -7.57 12.93
C LEU A 318 -5.83 -6.69 12.77
N VAL A 319 -5.94 -5.96 11.64
CA VAL A 319 -7.13 -5.15 11.37
C VAL A 319 -8.22 -5.98 10.71
N THR A 320 -9.41 -5.94 11.29
CA THR A 320 -10.64 -6.49 10.72
C THR A 320 -11.49 -5.36 10.13
N PHE A 321 -12.10 -5.61 8.98
CA PHE A 321 -13.10 -4.70 8.41
C PHE A 321 -14.49 -5.31 8.61
N PRO A 322 -15.45 -4.57 9.20
CA PRO A 322 -16.80 -5.11 9.38
C PRO A 322 -17.38 -5.66 8.07
N SER A 323 -17.89 -6.89 8.12
CA SER A 323 -18.42 -7.64 6.98
C SER A 323 -17.39 -8.05 5.91
N VAL A 324 -16.09 -8.02 6.22
CA VAL A 324 -15.05 -8.63 5.41
C VAL A 324 -14.36 -9.72 6.23
N ASN A 325 -14.17 -10.89 5.64
CA ASN A 325 -13.54 -12.01 6.33
C ASN A 325 -12.02 -11.86 6.41
N GLY A 326 -11.46 -12.21 7.56
CA GLY A 326 -10.01 -12.22 7.81
C GLY A 326 -9.48 -10.93 8.45
N THR A 327 -8.18 -10.98 8.74
CA THR A 327 -7.39 -9.84 9.19
C THR A 327 -6.50 -9.34 8.07
N PHE A 328 -6.15 -8.07 8.14
CA PHE A 328 -5.38 -7.37 7.13
C PHE A 328 -4.30 -6.53 7.80
N ASP A 329 -3.17 -6.49 7.12
CA ASP A 329 -2.08 -5.57 7.42
C ASP A 329 -2.47 -4.19 6.89
N VAL A 330 -2.34 -3.16 7.74
CA VAL A 330 -2.82 -1.81 7.44
C VAL A 330 -1.75 -0.77 7.68
N SER A 331 -1.63 0.13 6.71
CA SER A 331 -0.57 1.12 6.65
C SER A 331 -1.07 2.55 6.41
N ALA A 332 -0.35 3.50 6.98
CA ALA A 332 -0.42 4.92 6.64
C ALA A 332 0.61 5.24 5.52
N ASP A 333 0.22 6.03 4.53
CA ASP A 333 1.09 6.47 3.44
C ASP A 333 1.28 7.98 3.48
N TYR A 334 2.51 8.42 3.68
CA TYR A 334 2.90 9.83 3.83
C TYR A 334 3.37 10.46 2.53
N THR A 335 3.46 9.69 1.45
CA THR A 335 3.91 10.16 0.13
C THR A 335 2.79 10.18 -0.90
N GLY A 336 1.67 9.49 -0.63
CA GLY A 336 0.61 9.28 -1.60
C GLY A 336 0.93 8.22 -2.65
N ILE A 337 2.10 7.58 -2.58
CA ILE A 337 2.52 6.64 -3.63
C ILE A 337 1.73 5.34 -3.62
N PHE A 338 1.10 4.95 -2.50
CA PHE A 338 0.29 3.74 -2.41
C PHE A 338 -1.21 3.98 -2.57
N GLN A 339 -1.64 5.24 -2.71
CA GLN A 339 -3.06 5.61 -2.73
C GLN A 339 -3.60 5.82 -4.15
N ALA A 340 -4.83 5.40 -4.39
CA ALA A 340 -5.62 5.88 -5.53
C ALA A 340 -5.87 7.38 -5.35
N ASP A 341 -5.69 8.15 -6.42
CA ASP A 341 -6.07 9.57 -6.43
C ASP A 341 -7.56 9.66 -6.09
N THR A 342 -7.89 10.31 -4.97
CA THR A 342 -9.28 10.45 -4.49
C THR A 342 -10.08 11.50 -5.27
N SER A 343 -9.66 11.87 -6.49
CA SER A 343 -10.55 12.57 -7.40
C SER A 343 -11.58 11.57 -7.90
N GLU A 344 -12.74 11.51 -7.25
CA GLU A 344 -13.90 10.82 -7.80
C GLU A 344 -14.12 11.29 -9.25
N GLY A 345 -13.98 10.35 -10.20
CA GLY A 345 -14.23 10.58 -11.62
C GLY A 345 -13.01 10.92 -12.48
N SER A 346 -12.06 10.00 -12.67
CA SER A 346 -11.36 9.86 -13.96
C SER A 346 -10.57 8.54 -14.11
N ASN A 347 -10.58 8.04 -15.34
CA ASN A 347 -10.03 6.77 -15.84
C ASN A 347 -8.49 6.64 -15.63
N PRO A 348 -7.91 5.41 -15.70
CA PRO A 348 -6.60 5.09 -15.15
C PRO A 348 -5.44 5.54 -16.06
N GLY A 349 -4.42 6.13 -15.44
CA GLY A 349 -3.12 6.33 -16.07
C GLY A 349 -2.44 7.60 -15.57
N THR A 350 -1.75 7.52 -14.43
CA THR A 350 -0.49 8.23 -14.11
C THR A 350 -0.20 8.11 -12.61
N SER A 351 0.96 7.57 -12.26
CA SER A 351 1.53 7.65 -10.90
C SER A 351 1.62 9.12 -10.44
N PRO A 352 1.69 9.41 -9.12
CA PRO A 352 1.80 10.78 -8.63
C PRO A 352 3.17 11.33 -9.01
N VAL A 353 3.22 11.96 -10.18
CA VAL A 353 4.28 12.86 -10.55
C VAL A 353 4.08 14.11 -9.70
N GLY A 354 5.11 14.53 -8.95
CA GLY A 354 5.09 15.85 -8.33
C GLY A 354 4.68 16.87 -9.39
N THR A 355 3.82 17.82 -9.05
CA THR A 355 3.33 18.79 -10.01
C THR A 355 3.89 20.17 -9.72
N ASP A 356 4.33 20.87 -10.75
CA ASP A 356 4.71 22.27 -10.69
C ASP A 356 3.52 23.14 -11.10
N ALA A 357 3.18 24.13 -10.29
CA ALA A 357 2.14 25.09 -10.61
C ALA A 357 2.56 25.93 -11.83
N MET A 358 1.69 26.03 -12.85
CA MET A 358 1.91 26.87 -14.01
C MET A 358 1.26 28.24 -13.84
N TYR A 359 2.07 29.26 -13.60
CA TYR A 359 1.62 30.64 -13.47
C TYR A 359 1.23 31.20 -14.82
N ARG A 360 0.04 31.79 -14.92
CA ARG A 360 -0.43 32.53 -16.10
C ARG A 360 -0.31 34.02 -15.85
N LEU A 361 0.31 34.71 -16.81
CA LEU A 361 0.45 36.16 -16.81
C LEU A 361 -0.11 36.72 -18.11
N TYR A 362 -0.86 37.82 -18.01
CA TYR A 362 -1.42 38.53 -19.13
C TYR A 362 -0.72 39.87 -19.35
N ASN A 363 -0.29 40.15 -20.57
CA ASN A 363 0.26 41.45 -20.95
C ASN A 363 -0.85 42.34 -21.52
N PRO A 364 -1.28 43.41 -20.82
CA PRO A 364 -2.33 44.30 -21.32
C PRO A 364 -1.92 45.11 -22.56
N ASN A 365 -0.63 45.25 -22.84
CA ASN A 365 -0.15 46.04 -23.98
C ASN A 365 -0.11 45.24 -25.28
N SER A 366 0.18 43.94 -25.21
CA SER A 366 0.26 43.05 -26.38
C SER A 366 -0.93 42.10 -26.53
N GLY A 367 -1.65 41.83 -25.44
CA GLY A 367 -2.67 40.79 -25.38
C GLY A 367 -2.10 39.38 -25.18
N GLU A 368 -0.79 39.24 -25.00
CA GLU A 368 -0.11 37.95 -24.82
C GLU A 368 -0.41 37.32 -23.46
N HIS A 369 -0.54 35.99 -23.46
CA HIS A 369 -0.48 35.19 -22.25
C HIS A 369 0.86 34.45 -22.16
N PHE A 370 1.50 34.57 -21.01
CA PHE A 370 2.76 33.91 -20.71
C PHE A 370 2.56 32.86 -19.61
N TYR A 371 3.22 31.72 -19.77
CA TYR A 371 3.10 30.57 -18.88
C TYR A 371 4.47 30.15 -18.38
N THR A 372 4.62 30.05 -17.06
CA THR A 372 5.88 29.65 -16.44
C THR A 372 5.67 28.94 -15.11
N ARG A 373 6.55 27.99 -14.82
CA ARG A 373 6.70 27.38 -13.48
C ARG A 373 7.71 28.14 -12.62
N ASP A 374 8.50 29.04 -13.20
CA ASP A 374 9.53 29.80 -12.51
C ASP A 374 8.90 31.00 -11.80
N ASN A 375 8.95 30.97 -10.47
CA ASN A 375 8.44 32.03 -9.62
C ASN A 375 9.16 33.37 -9.85
N ASN A 376 10.46 33.34 -10.20
CA ASN A 376 11.24 34.55 -10.48
C ASN A 376 10.81 35.18 -11.80
N GLU A 377 10.59 34.39 -12.84
CA GLU A 377 10.10 34.87 -14.14
C GLU A 377 8.71 35.51 -13.99
N LYS A 378 7.81 34.87 -13.23
CA LYS A 378 6.51 35.45 -12.86
C LYS A 378 6.65 36.78 -12.12
N ASN A 379 7.54 36.87 -11.12
CA ASN A 379 7.72 38.08 -10.32
C ASN A 379 8.30 39.22 -11.17
N ASN A 380 9.29 38.95 -12.02
CA ASN A 380 9.91 39.93 -12.90
C ASN A 380 8.91 40.49 -13.92
N LEU A 381 8.09 39.63 -14.53
CA LEU A 381 7.05 40.05 -15.47
C LEU A 381 5.96 40.88 -14.78
N THR A 382 5.57 40.51 -13.55
CA THR A 382 4.62 41.29 -12.76
C THR A 382 5.16 42.69 -12.46
N GLN A 383 6.44 42.81 -12.10
CA GLN A 383 7.11 44.11 -11.92
C GLN A 383 7.20 44.92 -13.21
N ALA A 384 7.31 44.25 -14.36
CA ALA A 384 7.30 44.87 -15.69
C ALA A 384 5.88 45.26 -16.18
N GLY A 385 4.86 45.14 -15.33
CA GLY A 385 3.48 45.57 -15.63
C GLY A 385 2.58 44.49 -16.23
N TRP A 386 3.01 43.22 -16.25
CA TRP A 386 2.12 42.11 -16.60
C TRP A 386 1.17 41.79 -15.44
N ARG A 387 -0.06 41.39 -15.76
CA ARG A 387 -1.06 40.98 -14.77
C ARG A 387 -0.91 39.49 -14.47
N TYR A 388 -0.53 39.14 -13.25
CA TYR A 388 -0.62 37.75 -12.78
C TYR A 388 -2.09 37.34 -12.62
N GLU A 389 -2.49 36.24 -13.26
CA GLU A 389 -3.88 35.78 -13.30
C GLU A 389 -4.11 34.49 -12.49
N GLY A 390 -3.09 34.03 -11.76
CA GLY A 390 -3.16 32.82 -10.96
C GLY A 390 -2.43 31.62 -11.58
N VAL A 391 -2.66 30.46 -10.96
CA VAL A 391 -2.20 29.16 -11.48
C VAL A 391 -3.21 28.70 -12.53
N ALA A 392 -2.78 28.53 -13.78
CA ALA A 392 -3.65 28.09 -14.87
C ALA A 392 -3.84 26.57 -14.92
N TRP A 393 -2.81 25.80 -14.56
CA TRP A 393 -2.88 24.35 -14.35
C TRP A 393 -1.66 23.89 -13.53
N ASN A 394 -1.67 22.63 -13.09
CA ASN A 394 -0.51 21.97 -12.54
C ASN A 394 0.12 21.08 -13.63
N ALA A 395 1.41 21.27 -13.91
CA ALA A 395 2.14 20.45 -14.87
C ALA A 395 2.90 19.35 -14.12
N PRO A 396 2.89 18.08 -14.58
CA PRO A 396 3.73 17.06 -13.98
C PRO A 396 5.24 17.39 -14.15
N GLN A 397 6.05 16.95 -13.19
CA GLN A 397 7.52 17.07 -13.19
C GLN A 397 8.22 16.11 -14.17
N ASN A 398 7.51 15.16 -14.77
CA ASN A 398 7.98 14.26 -15.81
C ASN A 398 6.85 13.96 -16.81
N GLY A 399 7.18 13.44 -17.99
CA GLY A 399 6.21 13.15 -19.05
C GLY A 399 6.71 13.58 -20.43
N ASN A 400 5.78 13.91 -21.33
CA ASN A 400 6.16 14.39 -22.67
C ASN A 400 6.61 15.86 -22.58
N PRO A 401 7.82 16.22 -23.04
CA PRO A 401 8.35 17.57 -22.86
C PRO A 401 7.57 18.60 -23.68
N VAL A 402 7.12 19.67 -23.02
CA VAL A 402 6.58 20.86 -23.68
C VAL A 402 7.71 21.87 -23.89
N TYR A 403 7.99 22.15 -25.15
CA TYR A 403 9.06 23.03 -25.60
C TYR A 403 8.58 24.48 -25.66
N ARG A 404 9.40 25.42 -25.18
CA ARG A 404 9.16 26.86 -25.35
C ARG A 404 10.01 27.44 -26.46
N MET A 405 9.35 28.18 -27.33
CA MET A 405 9.91 28.87 -28.48
C MET A 405 9.64 30.36 -28.32
N TYR A 406 10.65 31.19 -28.51
CA TYR A 406 10.55 32.64 -28.46
C TYR A 406 10.80 33.25 -29.83
N ASN A 407 9.92 34.14 -30.29
CA ASN A 407 10.12 34.91 -31.51
C ASN A 407 10.76 36.26 -31.19
N PRO A 408 12.03 36.49 -31.53
CA PRO A 408 12.68 37.77 -31.25
C PRO A 408 12.11 38.95 -32.05
N ASN A 409 11.42 38.69 -33.18
CA ASN A 409 10.88 39.74 -34.04
C ASN A 409 9.48 40.22 -33.60
N ALA A 410 8.70 39.33 -32.98
CA ALA A 410 7.36 39.62 -32.50
C ALA A 410 7.30 39.76 -30.97
N GLY A 411 8.31 39.28 -30.25
CA GLY A 411 8.31 39.24 -28.79
C GLY A 411 7.32 38.25 -28.21
N ASP A 412 6.88 37.22 -28.97
CA ASP A 412 5.90 36.24 -28.52
C ASP A 412 6.53 34.89 -28.11
N HIS A 413 5.77 34.13 -27.31
CA HIS A 413 6.11 32.77 -26.93
C HIS A 413 5.14 31.75 -27.51
N HIS A 414 5.68 30.61 -27.93
CA HIS A 414 4.94 29.46 -28.40
C HIS A 414 5.35 28.21 -27.62
N TYR A 415 4.35 27.41 -27.25
CA TYR A 415 4.55 26.18 -26.47
C TYR A 415 4.03 24.98 -27.25
N THR A 416 4.84 23.92 -27.33
CA THR A 416 4.48 22.75 -28.14
C THR A 416 5.07 21.44 -27.65
N LEU A 417 4.30 20.36 -27.78
CA LEU A 417 4.79 18.99 -27.68
C LEU A 417 5.43 18.49 -29.00
N ASN A 418 5.14 19.16 -30.11
CA ASN A 418 5.51 18.68 -31.43
C ASN A 418 6.95 19.11 -31.78
N THR A 419 7.84 18.12 -31.82
CA THR A 419 9.26 18.32 -32.18
C THR A 419 9.42 18.88 -33.60
N SER A 420 8.55 18.51 -34.54
CA SER A 420 8.59 19.04 -35.92
C SER A 420 8.14 20.50 -35.99
N GLU A 421 7.15 20.91 -35.17
CA GLU A 421 6.73 22.31 -35.05
C GLU A 421 7.86 23.15 -34.44
N ARG A 422 8.47 22.67 -33.34
CA ARG A 422 9.66 23.26 -32.73
C ARG A 422 10.79 23.44 -33.75
N ASP A 423 11.12 22.39 -34.50
CA ASP A 423 12.24 22.42 -35.45
C ASP A 423 11.96 23.31 -36.67
N SER A 424 10.70 23.42 -37.08
CA SER A 424 10.27 24.36 -38.14
C SER A 424 10.35 25.81 -37.67
N LEU A 425 9.94 26.10 -36.43
CA LEU A 425 10.06 27.44 -35.83
C LEU A 425 11.53 27.86 -35.69
N LYS A 426 12.42 26.94 -35.29
CA LYS A 426 13.87 27.18 -35.27
C LYS A 426 14.40 27.59 -36.66
N LYS A 427 13.99 26.87 -37.71
CA LYS A 427 14.36 27.21 -39.10
C LYS A 427 13.83 28.57 -39.54
N ALA A 428 12.67 28.97 -39.02
CA ALA A 428 12.06 30.28 -39.24
C ALA A 428 12.67 31.41 -38.39
N GLY A 429 13.74 31.14 -37.62
CA GLY A 429 14.46 32.15 -36.83
C GLY A 429 13.97 32.32 -35.39
N TRP A 430 13.08 31.46 -34.90
CA TRP A 430 12.68 31.47 -33.49
C TRP A 430 13.76 30.85 -32.61
N ARG A 431 13.92 31.37 -31.40
CA ARG A 431 14.84 30.85 -30.40
C ARG A 431 14.19 29.71 -29.62
N TYR A 432 14.85 28.56 -29.57
CA TYR A 432 14.47 27.47 -28.66
C TYR A 432 15.01 27.75 -27.26
N GLU A 433 14.11 27.80 -26.27
CA GLU A 433 14.46 28.15 -24.88
C GLU A 433 14.51 26.93 -23.94
N GLY A 434 14.32 25.73 -24.49
CA GLY A 434 14.37 24.49 -23.72
C GLY A 434 13.01 23.87 -23.43
N ILE A 435 13.02 22.89 -22.53
CA ILE A 435 11.82 22.26 -21.98
C ILE A 435 11.32 23.17 -20.86
N SER A 436 10.08 23.64 -20.95
CA SER A 436 9.50 24.49 -19.90
C SER A 436 8.78 23.68 -18.83
N TRP A 437 8.07 22.62 -19.21
CA TRP A 437 7.42 21.64 -18.32
C TRP A 437 7.12 20.35 -19.07
N TYR A 438 6.48 19.40 -18.40
CA TYR A 438 6.03 18.16 -19.01
C TYR A 438 4.51 18.08 -19.10
N SER A 439 4.03 17.40 -20.13
CA SER A 439 2.65 17.00 -20.30
C SER A 439 2.41 15.63 -19.67
N GLY A 440 1.28 15.50 -19.00
CA GLY A 440 0.78 14.27 -18.40
C GLY A 440 -0.43 14.55 -17.52
N GLY A 441 -0.99 13.54 -16.87
CA GLY A 441 -2.26 13.67 -16.16
C GLY A 441 -3.48 13.53 -17.08
N GLY A 442 -4.64 13.97 -16.61
CA GLY A 442 -5.93 13.78 -17.28
C GLY A 442 -6.62 15.07 -17.76
N GLN A 443 -6.10 16.25 -17.42
CA GLN A 443 -6.75 17.52 -17.74
C GLN A 443 -6.35 18.00 -19.14
N LEU A 444 -7.33 18.27 -20.01
CA LEU A 444 -7.08 18.70 -21.39
C LEU A 444 -6.74 20.19 -21.45
N LEU A 445 -5.55 20.52 -21.95
CA LEU A 445 -5.22 21.90 -22.33
C LEU A 445 -5.58 22.16 -23.78
N TYR A 446 -6.48 23.12 -24.01
CA TYR A 446 -6.92 23.55 -25.33
C TYR A 446 -5.99 24.62 -25.90
N ARG A 447 -5.56 24.46 -27.16
CA ARG A 447 -4.80 25.48 -27.91
C ARG A 447 -5.74 26.27 -28.81
N LEU A 448 -5.65 27.60 -28.74
CA LEU A 448 -6.34 28.49 -29.67
C LEU A 448 -5.34 29.44 -30.31
N TYR A 449 -5.53 29.74 -31.58
CA TYR A 449 -4.75 30.68 -32.36
C TYR A 449 -5.59 31.91 -32.72
N ASN A 450 -5.08 33.11 -32.45
CA ASN A 450 -5.68 34.37 -32.87
C ASN A 450 -5.06 34.84 -34.19
N PRO A 451 -5.76 34.70 -35.33
CA PRO A 451 -5.25 35.17 -36.63
C PRO A 451 -5.18 36.70 -36.74
N ASN A 452 -5.85 37.42 -35.84
CA ASN A 452 -5.96 38.88 -35.86
C ASN A 452 -5.00 39.57 -34.87
N ALA A 453 -4.27 38.80 -34.05
CA ALA A 453 -3.31 39.35 -33.11
C ALA A 453 -1.98 39.68 -33.82
N ARG A 454 -1.37 40.81 -33.42
CA ARG A 454 -0.03 41.18 -33.90
C ARG A 454 1.07 40.38 -33.21
N THR A 455 0.88 40.05 -31.93
CA THR A 455 1.80 39.26 -31.08
C THR A 455 0.97 38.48 -30.06
N GLY A 456 1.53 37.45 -29.42
CA GLY A 456 0.80 36.65 -28.42
C GLY A 456 -0.33 35.82 -29.02
N THR A 457 -0.12 35.27 -30.22
CA THR A 457 -1.19 34.70 -31.04
C THR A 457 -1.75 33.38 -30.51
N HIS A 458 -1.20 32.78 -29.46
CA HIS A 458 -1.67 31.50 -28.94
C HIS A 458 -2.16 31.61 -27.49
N HIS A 459 -3.29 30.97 -27.21
CA HIS A 459 -3.87 30.85 -25.88
C HIS A 459 -3.99 29.38 -25.48
N TYR A 460 -3.69 29.10 -24.21
CA TYR A 460 -3.73 27.76 -23.63
C TYR A 460 -4.60 27.75 -22.38
N THR A 461 -5.60 26.88 -22.35
CA THR A 461 -6.57 26.86 -21.25
C THR A 461 -7.15 25.49 -20.95
N LEU A 462 -7.44 25.24 -19.67
CA LEU A 462 -8.28 24.13 -19.22
C LEU A 462 -9.78 24.44 -19.34
N ASN A 463 -10.13 25.73 -19.41
CA ASN A 463 -11.50 26.19 -19.31
C ASN A 463 -12.19 26.11 -20.68
N THR A 464 -13.15 25.19 -20.81
CA THR A 464 -13.94 25.03 -22.03
C THR A 464 -14.76 26.27 -22.37
N ASN A 465 -15.24 27.01 -21.36
CA ASN A 465 -15.99 28.25 -21.60
C ASN A 465 -15.08 29.35 -22.16
N GLU A 466 -13.82 29.43 -21.69
CA GLU A 466 -12.83 30.38 -22.24
C GLU A 466 -12.51 30.05 -23.70
N ARG A 467 -12.30 28.76 -24.01
CA ARG A 467 -12.13 28.27 -25.39
C ARG A 467 -13.33 28.63 -26.27
N ASP A 468 -14.55 28.36 -25.80
CA ASP A 468 -15.77 28.56 -26.58
C ASP A 468 -16.03 30.04 -26.84
N ASN A 469 -15.83 30.89 -25.82
CA ASN A 469 -15.94 32.35 -25.96
C ASN A 469 -14.90 32.92 -26.94
N LEU A 470 -13.64 32.49 -26.85
CA LEU A 470 -12.58 32.94 -27.77
C LEU A 470 -12.88 32.54 -29.22
N THR A 471 -13.42 31.32 -29.42
CA THR A 471 -13.82 30.84 -30.74
C THR A 471 -14.96 31.69 -31.32
N GLN A 472 -15.94 32.09 -30.50
CA GLN A 472 -17.03 32.98 -30.94
C GLN A 472 -16.54 34.36 -31.39
N VAL A 473 -15.46 34.87 -30.80
CA VAL A 473 -14.86 36.18 -31.15
C VAL A 473 -13.74 36.07 -32.19
N GLY A 474 -13.67 34.95 -32.92
CA GLY A 474 -12.85 34.80 -34.12
C GLY A 474 -11.48 34.13 -33.92
N TRP A 475 -11.21 33.55 -32.75
CA TRP A 475 -10.02 32.69 -32.57
C TRP A 475 -10.26 31.32 -33.19
N ARG A 476 -9.19 30.70 -33.70
CA ARG A 476 -9.20 29.34 -34.24
C ARG A 476 -8.84 28.33 -33.15
N TYR A 477 -9.77 27.45 -32.80
CA TYR A 477 -9.45 26.28 -31.97
C TYR A 477 -8.58 25.29 -32.75
N GLU A 478 -7.43 24.92 -32.19
CA GLU A 478 -6.44 24.05 -32.83
C GLU A 478 -6.35 22.65 -32.21
N GLY A 479 -7.27 22.31 -31.31
CA GLY A 479 -7.30 21.01 -30.64
C GLY A 479 -6.67 21.02 -29.26
N VAL A 480 -6.38 19.82 -28.76
CA VAL A 480 -5.70 19.61 -27.48
C VAL A 480 -4.20 19.82 -27.69
N ALA A 481 -3.64 20.77 -26.95
CA ALA A 481 -2.22 21.08 -26.97
C ALA A 481 -1.41 19.99 -26.25
N TRP A 482 -1.85 19.64 -25.04
CA TRP A 482 -1.25 18.66 -24.15
C TRP A 482 -2.16 18.38 -22.94
N TYR A 483 -1.64 17.63 -21.96
CA TYR A 483 -2.34 17.26 -20.73
C TYR A 483 -1.68 17.90 -19.50
N GLY A 484 -2.50 18.42 -18.59
CA GLY A 484 -2.15 18.86 -17.24
C GLY A 484 -2.67 17.88 -16.16
N LYS A 485 -2.24 18.09 -14.91
CA LYS A 485 -2.55 17.25 -13.76
C LYS A 485 -3.60 17.87 -12.84
#